data_AF-A0AAJ1VXE1-F1
#
_entry.id   AF-A0AAJ1VXE1-F1
#
_cell.length_a   1.000
_cell.length_b   1.000
_cell.length_c   1.000
_cell.angle_alpha   90.00
_cell.angle_beta   90.00
_cell.angle_gamma   90.00
#
_symmetry.space_group_name_H-M   'P 1'
#
loop_
_entity.id
_entity.type
_entity.pdbx_description
1 polymer ?
#
loop_
_entity_poly.entity_id
_entity_poly.type
_entity_poly.pdbx_seq_one_letter_code
_entity_poly.pdbx_strand_id
1 'polypeptide(L)'
;MRSRSGIALLLVTVMVSAPLGGCLFTEEEGSADASSLSVTPEVLEAGVFQQVELSAKAAMSVFVPYLIIDSATGYVQNSTVVDLSSGSSMTLEVLAPPRVDSVMLLVGEKGRDAWPVRDVGESWNSWLMRGGDAGKDGGGIERVAHSANATLDTVNHSSELGGRVAVKIVSSIRQQTVSIEQGGAHSAGLLHGRVVYE
;
A
#
# COMPACT_ATOMS: atom_id res chain seq x y z
N MET A 1 -57.45 16.36 31.13
CA MET A 1 -56.60 17.01 30.10
C MET A 1 -55.11 16.67 30.31
N ARG A 2 -54.68 15.40 30.21
CA ARG A 2 -53.29 15.01 30.55
C ARG A 2 -52.60 14.04 29.58
N SER A 3 -53.28 13.60 28.52
CA SER A 3 -52.78 12.58 27.57
C SER A 3 -52.23 13.17 26.26
N ARG A 4 -52.72 14.35 25.82
CA ARG A 4 -52.32 14.92 24.52
C ARG A 4 -50.91 15.53 24.51
N SER A 5 -50.45 16.06 25.64
CA SER A 5 -49.11 16.69 25.74
C SER A 5 -47.97 15.67 25.79
N GLY A 6 -48.21 14.47 26.35
CA GLY A 6 -47.18 13.42 26.42
C GLY A 6 -46.94 12.79 25.05
N ILE A 7 -48.00 12.61 24.26
CA ILE A 7 -47.92 12.09 22.88
C ILE A 7 -47.17 13.09 21.97
N ALA A 8 -47.45 14.39 22.13
CA ALA A 8 -46.76 15.43 21.37
C ALA A 8 -45.25 15.46 21.68
N LEU A 9 -44.87 15.33 22.95
CA LEU A 9 -43.46 15.29 23.35
C LEU A 9 -42.74 14.07 22.74
N LEU A 10 -43.39 12.91 22.78
CA LEU A 10 -42.84 11.66 22.27
C LEU A 10 -42.64 11.69 20.74
N LEU A 11 -43.58 12.28 19.99
CA LEU A 11 -43.46 12.50 18.55
C LEU A 11 -42.31 13.44 18.18
N VAL A 12 -42.09 14.50 18.96
CA VAL A 12 -40.97 15.42 18.77
C VAL A 12 -39.63 14.71 19.02
N THR A 13 -39.54 13.90 20.08
CA THR A 13 -38.31 13.13 20.36
C THR A 13 -37.99 12.13 19.25
N VAL A 14 -39.00 11.45 18.69
CA VAL A 14 -38.83 10.53 17.56
C VAL A 14 -38.35 11.26 16.30
N MET A 15 -38.96 12.39 15.96
CA MET A 15 -38.60 13.20 14.78
C MET A 15 -37.19 13.81 14.88
N VAL A 16 -36.74 14.17 16.09
CA VAL A 16 -35.39 14.69 16.33
C VAL A 16 -34.34 13.56 16.36
N SER A 17 -34.72 12.33 16.71
CA SER A 17 -33.80 11.18 16.72
C SER A 17 -33.50 10.60 15.34
N ALA A 18 -34.41 10.78 14.37
CA ALA A 18 -34.26 10.24 13.02
C ALA A 18 -33.01 10.74 12.25
N PRO A 19 -32.63 12.04 12.27
CA PRO A 19 -31.42 12.49 11.58
C PRO A 19 -30.11 12.14 12.32
N LEU A 20 -30.15 11.75 13.60
CA LEU A 20 -28.96 11.38 14.36
C LEU A 20 -28.44 9.98 14.02
N GLY A 21 -29.30 9.10 13.49
CA GLY A 21 -28.91 7.76 13.05
C GLY A 21 -28.20 7.71 11.69
N GLY A 22 -28.26 8.78 10.90
CA GLY A 22 -27.74 8.81 9.52
C GLY A 22 -26.28 9.27 9.36
N CYS A 23 -25.69 9.92 10.37
CA CYS A 23 -24.32 10.48 10.29
C CYS A 23 -23.34 9.94 11.36
N LEU A 24 -23.75 8.99 12.20
CA LEU A 24 -22.89 8.45 13.25
C LEU A 24 -22.32 7.06 12.96
N PHE A 25 -22.86 6.36 11.96
CA PHE A 25 -22.43 5.01 11.59
C PHE A 25 -22.62 4.79 10.08
N THR A 26 -21.79 5.43 9.27
CA THR A 26 -21.45 4.81 7.98
C THR A 26 -20.55 3.63 8.34
N GLU A 27 -21.16 2.47 8.61
CA GLU A 27 -20.45 1.21 8.40
C GLU A 27 -20.19 1.14 6.90
N GLU A 28 -19.05 1.65 6.47
CA GLU A 28 -18.56 1.38 5.12
C GLU A 28 -18.47 -0.14 5.01
N GLU A 29 -19.18 -0.70 4.03
CA GLU A 29 -19.04 -2.10 3.64
C GLU A 29 -17.55 -2.37 3.33
N GLY A 30 -16.81 -2.87 4.32
CA GLY A 30 -15.39 -3.27 4.25
C GLY A 30 -14.52 -2.36 3.39
N SER A 31 -14.26 -1.12 3.82
CA SER A 31 -13.37 -0.23 3.08
C SER A 31 -11.96 -0.81 2.92
N ALA A 32 -11.29 -0.39 1.85
CA ALA A 32 -9.96 -0.85 1.48
C ALA A 32 -8.94 -0.50 2.57
N ASP A 33 -8.65 -1.46 3.45
CA ASP A 33 -7.72 -1.33 4.56
C ASP A 33 -6.51 -2.27 4.42
N ALA A 34 -5.43 -1.97 5.12
CA ALA A 34 -4.21 -2.78 5.15
C ALA A 34 -4.46 -4.21 5.66
N SER A 35 -5.44 -4.42 6.54
CA SER A 35 -5.83 -5.74 7.04
C SER A 35 -6.54 -6.61 5.99
N SER A 36 -7.13 -5.98 4.97
CA SER A 36 -7.80 -6.64 3.85
C SER A 36 -6.83 -7.12 2.76
N LEU A 37 -5.58 -6.64 2.77
CA LEU A 37 -4.52 -7.08 1.87
C LEU A 37 -3.65 -8.16 2.55
N SER A 38 -3.54 -9.32 1.90
CA SER A 38 -2.63 -10.39 2.29
C SER A 38 -1.48 -10.46 1.29
N VAL A 39 -0.26 -10.68 1.79
CA VAL A 39 0.96 -10.73 0.98
C VAL A 39 1.65 -12.06 1.22
N THR A 40 1.95 -12.77 0.14
CA THR A 40 2.64 -14.07 0.17
C THR A 40 3.91 -13.98 -0.68
N PRO A 41 5.09 -14.36 -0.16
CA PRO A 41 5.36 -14.85 1.19
C PRO A 41 5.22 -13.76 2.27
N GLU A 42 4.97 -14.17 3.52
CA GLU A 42 4.84 -13.24 4.67
C GLU A 42 6.15 -12.51 5.00
N VAL A 43 7.28 -13.13 4.68
CA VAL A 43 8.62 -12.56 4.83
C VAL A 43 9.31 -12.59 3.47
N LEU A 44 9.72 -11.41 2.98
CA LEU A 44 10.39 -11.25 1.70
C LEU A 44 11.90 -11.45 1.83
N GLU A 45 12.54 -11.94 0.79
CA GLU A 45 13.99 -11.96 0.66
C GLU A 45 14.48 -10.63 0.10
N ALA A 46 15.27 -9.92 0.89
CA ALA A 46 15.79 -8.61 0.53
C ALA A 46 16.97 -8.74 -0.44
N GLY A 47 16.95 -7.96 -1.53
CA GLY A 47 18.04 -7.87 -2.50
C GLY A 47 17.96 -8.85 -3.67
N VAL A 48 16.86 -9.59 -3.83
CA VAL A 48 16.58 -10.42 -5.01
C VAL A 48 15.19 -10.12 -5.57
N PHE A 49 15.00 -10.28 -6.88
CA PHE A 49 13.66 -10.28 -7.45
C PHE A 49 12.97 -11.59 -7.08
N GLN A 50 11.73 -11.48 -6.61
CA GLN A 50 10.94 -12.63 -6.20
C GLN A 50 9.47 -12.42 -6.53
N GLN A 51 8.75 -13.53 -6.68
CA GLN A 51 7.31 -13.50 -6.84
C GLN A 51 6.64 -13.17 -5.50
N VAL A 52 5.79 -12.14 -5.54
CA VAL A 52 4.98 -11.68 -4.42
C VAL A 52 3.52 -11.72 -4.86
N GLU A 53 2.73 -12.56 -4.21
CA GLU A 53 1.30 -12.62 -4.42
C GLU A 53 0.59 -11.64 -3.48
N LEU A 54 -0.23 -10.78 -4.07
CA LEU A 54 -1.11 -9.83 -3.39
C LEU A 54 -2.53 -10.36 -3.48
N SER A 55 -3.16 -10.68 -2.35
CA SER A 55 -4.54 -11.20 -2.28
C SER A 55 -5.43 -10.25 -1.49
N ALA A 56 -6.58 -9.89 -2.07
CA ALA A 56 -7.47 -8.87 -1.53
C ALA A 56 -8.79 -9.47 -1.04
N LYS A 57 -9.16 -9.18 0.22
CA LYS A 57 -10.47 -9.54 0.81
C LYS A 57 -11.59 -8.55 0.47
N ALA A 58 -11.23 -7.37 -0.02
CA ALA A 58 -12.12 -6.30 -0.45
C ALA A 58 -11.59 -5.73 -1.78
N ALA A 59 -12.42 -5.00 -2.53
CA ALA A 59 -11.94 -4.32 -3.73
C ALA A 59 -11.02 -3.15 -3.35
N MET A 60 -9.82 -3.09 -3.91
CA MET A 60 -8.80 -2.09 -3.55
C MET A 60 -7.83 -1.82 -4.68
N SER A 61 -7.14 -0.68 -4.62
CA SER A 61 -5.90 -0.45 -5.36
C SER A 61 -4.72 -0.57 -4.40
N VAL A 62 -3.61 -1.09 -4.88
CA VAL A 62 -2.36 -1.21 -4.13
C VAL A 62 -1.25 -0.51 -4.89
N PHE A 63 -0.65 0.49 -4.26
CA PHE A 63 0.56 1.12 -4.75
C PHE A 63 1.80 0.40 -4.19
N VAL A 64 2.67 -0.02 -5.11
CA VAL A 64 3.89 -0.79 -4.82
C VAL A 64 5.09 0.11 -5.14
N PRO A 65 5.72 0.77 -4.15
CA PRO A 65 6.78 1.75 -4.38
C PRO A 65 8.19 1.13 -4.50
N TYR A 66 8.31 0.06 -5.28
CA TYR A 66 9.56 -0.72 -5.42
C TYR A 66 9.87 -1.03 -6.87
N LEU A 67 11.00 -1.70 -7.13
CA LEU A 67 11.30 -2.16 -8.48
C LEU A 67 10.51 -3.43 -8.77
N ILE A 68 9.84 -3.45 -9.92
CA ILE A 68 9.05 -4.59 -10.40
C ILE A 68 9.47 -4.94 -11.82
N ILE A 69 9.49 -6.22 -12.16
CA ILE A 69 9.66 -6.69 -13.54
C ILE A 69 8.27 -6.86 -14.18
N ASP A 70 8.04 -6.20 -15.32
CA ASP A 70 6.84 -6.43 -16.11
C ASP A 70 6.97 -7.74 -16.89
N SER A 71 6.07 -8.69 -16.61
CA SER A 71 6.08 -10.03 -17.21
C SER A 71 5.97 -10.04 -18.74
N ALA A 72 5.38 -9.02 -19.35
CA ALA A 72 5.22 -8.95 -20.81
C ALA A 72 6.47 -8.41 -21.52
N THR A 73 7.20 -7.48 -20.89
CA THR A 73 8.38 -6.83 -21.52
C THR A 73 9.71 -7.36 -21.00
N GLY A 74 9.73 -7.93 -19.78
CA GLY A 74 10.93 -8.27 -19.04
C GLY A 74 11.70 -7.04 -18.53
N TYR A 75 11.16 -5.83 -18.65
CA TYR A 75 11.80 -4.61 -18.19
C TYR A 75 11.51 -4.33 -16.73
N VAL A 76 12.50 -3.74 -16.06
CA VAL A 76 12.38 -3.26 -14.69
C VAL A 76 11.80 -1.85 -14.71
N GLN A 77 10.72 -1.63 -13.95
CA GLN A 77 10.15 -0.31 -13.73
C GLN A 77 10.15 0.07 -12.25
N ASN A 78 10.15 1.37 -11.99
CA ASN A 78 10.07 1.91 -10.65
C ASN A 78 8.63 2.21 -10.30
N SER A 79 8.11 1.40 -9.38
CA SER A 79 6.77 1.47 -8.84
C SER A 79 5.65 1.08 -9.82
N THR A 80 4.50 0.72 -9.25
CA THR A 80 3.26 0.46 -10.01
C THR A 80 2.06 0.63 -9.10
N VAL A 81 0.88 0.78 -9.70
CA VAL A 81 -0.41 0.70 -9.01
C VAL A 81 -1.19 -0.45 -9.63
N VAL A 82 -1.74 -1.33 -8.79
CA VAL A 82 -2.51 -2.48 -9.24
C VAL A 82 -3.89 -2.50 -8.63
N ASP A 83 -4.90 -2.85 -9.42
CA ASP A 83 -6.28 -2.97 -8.97
C ASP A 83 -6.62 -4.43 -8.68
N LEU A 84 -7.10 -4.68 -7.47
CA LEU A 84 -7.58 -5.99 -7.05
C LEU A 84 -9.09 -5.91 -6.82
N SER A 85 -9.82 -6.85 -7.40
CA SER A 85 -11.23 -7.07 -7.06
C SER A 85 -11.33 -7.87 -5.76
N SER A 86 -12.48 -7.78 -5.08
CA SER A 86 -12.70 -8.58 -3.87
C SER A 86 -12.55 -10.07 -4.15
N GLY A 87 -11.76 -10.77 -3.35
CA GLY A 87 -11.45 -12.19 -3.48
C GLY A 87 -10.46 -12.54 -4.59
N SER A 88 -9.88 -11.54 -5.28
CA SER A 88 -8.86 -11.77 -6.31
C SER A 88 -7.45 -11.71 -5.75
N SER A 89 -6.50 -12.31 -6.48
CA SER A 89 -5.07 -12.13 -6.25
C SER A 89 -4.33 -11.84 -7.55
N MET A 90 -3.16 -11.22 -7.42
CA MET A 90 -2.20 -11.09 -8.51
C MET A 90 -0.79 -11.36 -8.01
N THR A 91 0.06 -11.86 -8.89
CA THR A 91 1.49 -12.05 -8.59
C THR A 91 2.31 -10.99 -9.30
N LEU A 92 3.23 -10.37 -8.57
CA LEU A 92 4.20 -9.40 -9.06
C LEU A 92 5.62 -9.91 -8.81
N GLU A 93 6.54 -9.63 -9.71
CA GLU A 93 7.96 -9.92 -9.50
C GLU A 93 8.66 -8.68 -8.94
N VAL A 94 8.83 -8.62 -7.61
CA VAL A 94 9.23 -7.42 -6.87
C VAL A 94 10.63 -7.60 -6.27
N LEU A 95 11.43 -6.53 -6.26
CA LEU A 95 12.70 -6.45 -5.54
C LEU A 95 12.50 -5.74 -4.18
N ALA A 96 12.52 -6.51 -3.10
CA ALA A 96 12.59 -5.93 -1.76
C ALA A 96 13.97 -5.27 -1.52
N PRO A 97 14.05 -4.04 -0.99
CA PRO A 97 15.33 -3.35 -0.90
C PRO A 97 16.31 -4.03 0.08
N PRO A 98 17.61 -4.14 -0.24
CA PRO A 98 18.59 -4.95 0.50
C PRO A 98 19.08 -4.34 1.84
N ARG A 99 18.59 -3.16 2.22
CA ARG A 99 19.06 -2.40 3.40
C ARG A 99 17.94 -1.98 4.35
N VAL A 100 16.76 -2.56 4.19
CA VAL A 100 15.61 -2.35 5.06
C VAL A 100 15.10 -3.70 5.55
N ASP A 101 14.49 -3.70 6.72
CA ASP A 101 13.89 -4.88 7.35
C ASP A 101 12.40 -5.04 6.99
N SER A 102 11.86 -4.11 6.23
CA SER A 102 10.45 -4.07 5.86
C SER A 102 10.19 -3.31 4.56
N VAL A 103 9.12 -3.75 3.89
CA VAL A 103 8.56 -3.20 2.65
C VAL A 103 7.18 -2.62 3.00
N MET A 104 6.85 -1.46 2.46
CA MET A 104 5.57 -0.77 2.67
C MET A 104 4.78 -0.71 1.36
N LEU A 105 3.60 -1.30 1.36
CA LEU A 105 2.62 -1.16 0.28
C LEU A 105 1.50 -0.23 0.75
N LEU A 106 1.02 0.63 -0.13
CA LEU A 106 -0.04 1.57 0.19
C LEU A 106 -1.35 1.01 -0.38
N VAL A 107 -2.39 1.00 0.44
CA VAL A 107 -3.72 0.49 0.10
C VAL A 107 -4.70 1.65 0.08
N GLY A 108 -5.52 1.70 -0.96
CA GLY A 108 -6.57 2.69 -1.12
C GLY A 108 -7.77 2.11 -1.85
N GLU A 109 -8.80 2.93 -2.01
CA GLU A 109 -9.99 2.58 -2.78
C GLU A 109 -9.62 2.15 -4.21
N LYS A 110 -10.42 1.23 -4.77
CA LYS A 110 -10.20 0.71 -6.11
C LYS A 110 -10.35 1.82 -7.16
N GLY A 111 -9.42 1.86 -8.12
CA GLY A 111 -9.38 2.88 -9.18
C GLY A 111 -8.76 4.21 -8.72
N ARG A 112 -8.02 4.21 -7.61
CA ARG A 112 -7.38 5.42 -7.11
C ARG A 112 -6.19 5.86 -7.99
N ASP A 113 -6.26 7.11 -8.44
CA ASP A 113 -5.25 7.69 -9.34
C ASP A 113 -4.12 8.43 -8.61
N ALA A 114 -4.41 9.15 -7.53
CA ALA A 114 -3.42 9.97 -6.81
C ALA A 114 -2.99 9.34 -5.48
N TRP A 115 -1.69 9.34 -5.18
CA TRP A 115 -1.12 8.70 -3.99
C TRP A 115 -0.12 9.60 -3.27
N PRO A 116 -0.12 9.64 -1.92
CA PRO A 116 0.89 10.37 -1.18
C PRO A 116 2.20 9.57 -1.17
N VAL A 117 3.32 10.27 -1.32
CA VAL A 117 4.65 9.66 -1.32
C VAL A 117 5.61 10.41 -0.42
N ARG A 118 6.67 9.70 0.00
CA ARG A 118 7.80 10.27 0.74
C ARG A 118 8.64 11.20 -0.12
N ASP A 119 9.38 12.08 0.54
CA ASP A 119 10.39 12.91 -0.13
C ASP A 119 11.60 12.08 -0.59
N VAL A 120 12.34 12.59 -1.58
CA VAL A 120 13.44 11.87 -2.26
C VAL A 120 14.54 11.40 -1.30
N GLY A 121 14.76 12.08 -0.17
CA GLY A 121 15.73 11.71 0.87
C GLY A 121 15.13 11.07 2.12
N GLU A 122 13.82 10.91 2.19
CA GLU A 122 13.12 10.37 3.35
C GLU A 122 13.00 8.85 3.27
N SER A 123 13.03 8.15 4.41
CA SER A 123 12.72 6.71 4.46
C SER A 123 11.22 6.48 4.58
N TRP A 124 10.70 5.36 4.06
CA TRP A 124 9.28 5.00 4.22
C TRP A 124 8.83 4.93 5.69
N ASN A 125 9.71 4.46 6.59
CA ASN A 125 9.41 4.44 8.01
C ASN A 125 9.31 5.86 8.61
N SER A 126 10.24 6.75 8.26
CA SER A 126 10.18 8.17 8.69
C SER A 126 8.91 8.85 8.17
N TRP A 127 8.56 8.61 6.91
CA TRP A 127 7.35 9.11 6.27
C TRP A 127 6.08 8.67 7.01
N LEU A 128 5.98 7.38 7.36
CA LEU A 128 4.84 6.86 8.11
C LEU A 128 4.80 7.45 9.53
N MET A 129 5.95 7.53 10.22
CA MET A 129 6.04 8.02 11.59
C MET A 129 5.65 9.51 11.73
N ARG A 130 5.88 10.32 10.69
CA ARG A 130 5.40 11.72 10.67
C ARG A 130 3.94 11.87 10.21
N GLY A 131 3.23 10.76 9.93
CA GLY A 131 1.83 10.76 9.51
C GLY A 131 1.61 11.01 8.01
N GLY A 132 2.59 10.67 7.17
CA GLY A 132 2.48 10.82 5.71
C GLY A 132 1.31 10.03 5.10
N ASP A 133 0.86 8.96 5.75
CA ASP A 133 -0.32 8.17 5.39
C ASP A 133 -1.62 8.98 5.39
N ALA A 134 -1.66 10.12 6.10
CA ALA A 134 -2.79 11.03 6.06
C ALA A 134 -2.92 11.77 4.71
N GLY A 135 -1.86 11.82 3.90
CA GLY A 135 -1.85 12.45 2.58
C GLY A 135 -2.20 13.94 2.62
N LYS A 136 -1.76 14.66 3.65
CA LYS A 136 -2.04 16.09 3.87
C LYS A 136 -0.88 17.01 3.47
N ASP A 137 0.33 16.48 3.39
CA ASP A 137 1.56 17.18 3.04
C ASP A 137 2.52 16.26 2.27
N GLY A 138 3.62 16.83 1.76
CA GLY A 138 4.65 16.11 1.01
C GLY A 138 4.41 16.07 -0.49
N GLY A 139 4.97 15.05 -1.14
CA GLY A 139 4.84 14.82 -2.58
C GLY A 139 3.68 13.88 -2.93
N GLY A 140 3.17 14.01 -4.15
CA GLY A 140 2.17 13.13 -4.72
C GLY A 140 2.69 12.39 -5.95
N ILE A 141 2.08 11.25 -6.25
CA ILE A 141 2.19 10.61 -7.57
C ILE A 141 0.81 10.41 -8.17
N GLU A 142 0.75 10.43 -9.49
CA GLU A 142 -0.41 10.04 -10.27
C GLU A 142 -0.13 8.74 -11.03
N ARG A 143 -1.14 7.89 -11.09
CA ARG A 143 -1.14 6.66 -11.89
C ARG A 143 -1.19 6.99 -13.37
N VAL A 144 -0.37 6.30 -14.16
CA VAL A 144 -0.37 6.39 -15.62
C VAL A 144 -0.61 5.01 -16.20
N ALA A 145 -1.72 4.87 -16.91
CA ALA A 145 -2.10 3.60 -17.55
C ALA A 145 -1.00 3.10 -18.49
N HIS A 146 -0.75 1.80 -18.45
CA HIS A 146 0.23 1.17 -19.33
C HIS A 146 -0.19 1.22 -20.81
N SER A 147 0.81 1.20 -21.69
CA SER A 147 0.60 1.03 -23.13
C SER A 147 0.22 -0.41 -23.47
N ALA A 148 -0.35 -0.64 -24.66
CA ALA A 148 -0.80 -1.98 -25.10
C ALA A 148 0.27 -3.10 -25.07
N ASN A 149 1.56 -2.76 -24.94
CA ASN A 149 2.67 -3.72 -24.92
C ASN A 149 3.17 -4.06 -23.51
N ALA A 150 2.64 -3.42 -22.47
CA ALA A 150 3.00 -3.63 -21.07
C ALA A 150 1.79 -4.17 -20.30
N THR A 151 2.02 -4.68 -19.09
CA THR A 151 0.96 -5.20 -18.21
C THR A 151 0.79 -4.41 -16.93
N LEU A 152 1.80 -3.62 -16.55
CA LEU A 152 1.82 -2.87 -15.30
C LEU A 152 1.77 -1.37 -15.54
N ASP A 153 0.90 -0.69 -14.82
CA ASP A 153 0.83 0.76 -14.85
C ASP A 153 2.10 1.39 -14.28
N THR A 154 2.40 2.59 -14.74
CA THR A 154 3.53 3.40 -14.28
C THR A 154 3.02 4.57 -13.45
N VAL A 155 3.94 5.38 -12.91
CA VAL A 155 3.59 6.53 -12.07
C VAL A 155 4.37 7.77 -12.49
N ASN A 156 3.72 8.93 -12.39
CA ASN A 156 4.33 10.24 -12.58
C ASN A 156 4.25 11.07 -11.31
N HIS A 157 5.12 12.07 -11.20
CA HIS A 157 5.02 13.04 -10.11
C HIS A 157 3.74 13.88 -10.26
N SER A 158 3.04 14.11 -9.16
CA SER A 158 1.85 14.97 -9.10
C SER A 158 1.90 15.90 -7.90
N SER A 159 1.22 17.05 -8.01
CA SER A 159 0.92 17.91 -6.85
C SER A 159 -0.28 17.40 -6.04
N GLU A 160 -1.05 16.45 -6.57
CA GLU A 160 -2.19 15.85 -5.89
C GLU A 160 -1.75 14.67 -5.02
N LEU A 161 -2.13 14.73 -3.74
CA LEU A 161 -1.78 13.70 -2.75
C LEU A 161 -2.80 12.54 -2.71
N GLY A 162 -4.02 12.77 -3.20
CA GLY A 162 -5.13 11.81 -3.14
C GLY A 162 -5.70 11.55 -1.74
N GLY A 163 -5.14 12.15 -0.67
CA GLY A 163 -5.63 12.01 0.70
C GLY A 163 -5.17 10.72 1.41
N ARG A 164 -5.88 10.32 2.47
CA ARG A 164 -5.48 9.22 3.37
C ARG A 164 -5.35 7.88 2.63
N VAL A 165 -4.35 7.09 3.02
CA VAL A 165 -4.12 5.70 2.59
C VAL A 165 -3.93 4.80 3.80
N ALA A 166 -4.19 3.49 3.64
CA ALA A 166 -3.76 2.48 4.61
C ALA A 166 -2.39 1.93 4.21
N VAL A 167 -1.58 1.49 5.19
CA VAL A 167 -0.21 1.04 4.94
C VAL A 167 -0.05 -0.42 5.36
N LYS A 168 0.28 -1.28 4.40
CA LYS A 168 0.63 -2.68 4.62
C LYS A 168 2.14 -2.79 4.76
N ILE A 169 2.60 -3.19 5.94
CA ILE A 169 4.02 -3.46 6.21
C ILE A 169 4.26 -4.97 6.05
N VAL A 170 5.30 -5.33 5.30
CA VAL A 170 5.73 -6.71 5.07
C VAL A 170 7.18 -6.83 5.48
N SER A 171 7.52 -7.80 6.32
CA SER A 171 8.90 -8.00 6.77
C SER A 171 9.79 -8.47 5.61
N SER A 172 11.05 -8.06 5.62
CA SER A 172 12.05 -8.54 4.68
C SER A 172 13.36 -8.88 5.38
N ILE A 173 13.95 -10.01 5.00
CA ILE A 173 15.22 -10.49 5.55
C ILE A 173 16.22 -10.60 4.41
N ARG A 174 17.40 -10.01 4.62
CA ARG A 174 18.54 -10.26 3.73
C ARG A 174 19.26 -11.52 4.17
N GLN A 175 19.34 -12.50 3.28
CA GLN A 175 20.15 -13.70 3.52
C GLN A 175 21.62 -13.33 3.66
N GLN A 176 22.33 -14.03 4.54
CA GLN A 176 23.76 -13.86 4.76
C GLN A 176 24.45 -15.19 4.49
N THR A 177 25.45 -15.19 3.62
CA THR A 177 26.23 -16.39 3.30
C THR A 177 27.48 -16.53 4.18
N VAL A 178 27.84 -15.47 4.91
CA VAL A 178 28.96 -15.43 5.84
C VAL A 178 28.60 -14.68 7.12
N SER A 179 29.47 -14.78 8.12
CA SER A 179 29.39 -14.05 9.38
C SER A 179 29.41 -12.53 9.19
N ILE A 180 28.85 -11.78 10.16
CA ILE A 180 28.82 -10.32 10.12
C ILE A 180 30.25 -9.75 10.10
N GLU A 181 31.17 -10.38 10.84
CA GLU A 181 32.59 -10.01 10.91
C GLU A 181 33.29 -10.12 9.55
N GLN A 182 32.80 -11.00 8.68
CA GLN A 182 33.30 -11.19 7.31
C GLN A 182 32.52 -10.37 6.27
N GLY A 183 31.69 -9.41 6.70
CA GLY A 183 30.88 -8.60 5.81
C GLY A 183 29.57 -9.26 5.38
N GLY A 184 29.00 -10.13 6.24
CA GLY A 184 27.74 -10.85 5.99
C GLY A 184 26.59 -9.97 5.48
N ALA A 185 26.54 -8.72 5.96
CA ALA A 185 25.56 -7.71 5.51
C ALA A 185 25.59 -7.40 4.00
N HIS A 186 26.64 -7.80 3.27
CA HIS A 186 26.80 -7.58 1.83
C HIS A 186 27.06 -8.87 1.04
N SER A 187 26.78 -10.02 1.65
CA SER A 187 27.21 -11.34 1.16
C SER A 187 26.18 -12.09 0.31
N ALA A 188 25.10 -11.42 -0.11
CA ALA A 188 24.04 -12.02 -0.92
C ALA A 188 23.26 -10.95 -1.70
N GLY A 189 22.33 -11.41 -2.55
CA GLY A 189 21.49 -10.58 -3.41
C GLY A 189 22.14 -10.21 -4.75
N LEU A 190 21.46 -9.38 -5.53
CA LEU A 190 21.92 -8.87 -6.84
C LEU A 190 23.31 -8.22 -6.76
N LEU A 191 23.59 -7.52 -5.65
CA LEU A 191 24.90 -6.93 -5.37
C LEU A 191 25.61 -7.75 -4.29
N HIS A 192 26.39 -8.73 -4.72
CA HIS A 192 27.20 -9.61 -3.87
C HIS A 192 28.61 -9.05 -3.68
N GLY A 193 28.82 -8.20 -2.67
CA GLY A 193 30.06 -7.44 -2.48
C GLY A 193 31.36 -8.26 -2.41
N ARG A 194 31.29 -9.54 -2.02
CA ARG A 194 32.45 -10.45 -2.02
C ARG A 194 32.84 -11.00 -3.39
N VAL A 195 31.89 -11.23 -4.29
CA VAL A 195 32.14 -11.90 -5.60
C VAL A 195 32.55 -10.88 -6.67
N VAL A 196 32.47 -9.57 -6.38
CA VAL A 196 32.87 -8.51 -7.32
C VAL A 196 34.39 -8.45 -7.56
N TYR A 197 35.21 -9.08 -6.71
CA TYR A 197 36.67 -8.98 -6.75
C TYR A 197 37.39 -10.24 -7.30
N GLU A 198 36.67 -11.16 -7.94
CA GLU A 198 37.30 -12.27 -8.70
C GLU A 198 37.50 -11.93 -10.18
#